data_AF-A0A819U2F4-F1
#
_entry.id   AF-A0A819U2F4-F1
#
_cell.length_a   1.000
_cell.length_b   1.000
_cell.length_c   1.000
_cell.angle_alpha   90.00
_cell.angle_beta   90.00
_cell.angle_gamma   90.00
#
_symmetry.space_group_name_H-M   'P 1'
#
loop_
_entity.id
_entity.type
_entity.pdbx_description
1 polymer ?
#
loop_
_entity_poly.entity_id
_entity_poly.type
_entity_poly.pdbx_seq_one_letter_code
_entity_poly.pdbx_strand_id
1 'polypeptide(L)' 'NVENGTVRVQWNTAGCIDCFTLSPKEFIFNINNFQEKQILTITRIKNASKGSIIPILYGEGCDLIPPERFPIYID' A
#
# COMPACT_ATOMS: atom_id res chain seq x y z
N ASN A 1 -10.35 14.32 6.24
CA ASN A 1 -9.83 15.52 5.55
C ASN A 1 -8.64 15.11 4.72
N VAL A 2 -8.86 14.83 3.44
CA VAL A 2 -7.75 14.68 2.48
C VAL A 2 -7.36 16.11 2.10
N GLU A 3 -6.13 16.51 2.41
CA GLU A 3 -5.61 17.80 1.96
C GLU A 3 -5.47 17.77 0.44
N ASN A 4 -5.98 18.82 -0.23
CA ASN A 4 -5.81 18.99 -1.67
C ASN A 4 -4.32 18.90 -2.04
N GLY A 5 -3.99 18.18 -3.10
CA GLY A 5 -2.62 17.95 -3.54
C GLY A 5 -1.87 16.83 -2.81
N THR A 6 -2.59 15.99 -2.05
CA THR A 6 -2.01 14.84 -1.34
C THR A 6 -2.60 13.52 -1.83
N VAL A 7 -1.72 12.58 -2.16
CA VAL A 7 -2.07 11.18 -2.44
C VAL A 7 -1.62 10.31 -1.29
N ARG A 8 -2.53 9.50 -0.73
CA ARG A 8 -2.23 8.49 0.28
C ARG A 8 -2.25 7.10 -0.31
N VAL A 9 -1.25 6.30 0.00
CA VAL A 9 -1.18 4.87 -0.33
C VAL A 9 -1.25 4.08 0.95
N GLN A 10 -2.27 3.27 1.12
CA GLN A 10 -2.40 2.29 2.20
C GLN A 10 -2.39 0.88 1.61
N TRP A 11 -2.47 -0.14 2.45
CA TRP A 11 -2.37 -1.54 2.01
C TRP A 11 -3.43 -2.42 2.66
N ASN A 12 -4.06 -3.24 1.84
CA ASN A 12 -4.84 -4.39 2.27
C ASN A 12 -4.03 -5.66 2.08
N THR A 13 -4.27 -6.65 2.93
CA THR A 13 -3.72 -8.00 2.79
C THR A 13 -4.83 -8.95 2.34
N ALA A 14 -4.51 -9.84 1.40
CA ALA A 14 -5.43 -10.87 0.92
C ALA A 14 -4.75 -12.25 0.93
N GLY A 15 -5.53 -13.31 1.08
CA GLY A 15 -5.05 -14.70 1.20
C GLY A 15 -4.50 -15.06 2.58
N CYS A 16 -3.87 -14.12 3.29
CA CYS A 16 -3.63 -14.22 4.73
C CYS A 16 -3.51 -12.85 5.39
N ILE A 17 -4.49 -12.48 6.21
CA ILE A 17 -4.61 -11.13 6.78
C ILE A 17 -3.50 -10.88 7.82
N ASP A 18 -3.24 -11.86 8.67
CA ASP A 18 -2.34 -11.73 9.83
C ASP A 18 -0.92 -12.25 9.57
N CYS A 19 -0.62 -12.64 8.33
CA CYS A 19 0.70 -13.18 7.98
C CYS A 19 1.75 -12.11 7.69
N PHE A 20 1.34 -10.86 7.50
CA PHE A 20 2.19 -9.77 7.07
C PHE A 20 2.19 -8.60 8.05
N THR A 21 3.38 -8.10 8.37
CA THR A 21 3.58 -6.81 9.02
C THR A 21 4.17 -5.85 8.00
N LEU A 22 3.51 -4.71 7.81
CA LEU A 22 3.88 -3.67 6.85
C LEU A 22 4.38 -2.42 7.59
N SER A 23 5.51 -1.86 7.14
CA SER A 23 6.05 -0.61 7.68
C SER A 23 6.63 0.27 6.56
N PRO A 24 6.24 1.56 6.45
CA PRO A 24 5.22 2.25 7.27
C PRO A 24 3.81 1.69 7.05
N LYS A 25 2.77 2.26 7.71
CA LYS A 25 1.35 1.90 7.53
C LYS A 25 0.64 2.65 6.41
N GLU A 26 1.28 3.71 5.93
CA GLU A 26 0.92 4.39 4.68
C GLU A 26 2.10 5.15 4.09
N PHE A 27 2.00 5.46 2.80
CA PHE A 27 2.77 6.54 2.19
C PHE A 27 1.88 7.75 1.99
N ILE A 28 2.48 8.93 2.15
CA ILE A 28 1.86 10.22 1.89
C ILE A 28 2.73 10.95 0.88
N PHE A 29 2.18 11.16 -0.31
CA PHE A 29 2.82 11.92 -1.37
C PHE A 29 2.15 13.28 -1.50
N ASN A 30 2.95 14.34 -1.61
CA ASN A 30 2.54 15.71 -1.88
C ASN A 30 3.55 16.38 -2.83
N ILE A 31 3.34 17.66 -3.12
CA ILE A 31 4.20 18.42 -4.05
C ILE A 31 5.69 18.41 -3.69
N ASN A 32 6.03 18.23 -2.41
CA ASN A 32 7.42 18.27 -1.95
C ASN A 32 8.14 16.94 -2.10
N ASN A 33 7.42 15.81 -2.05
CA ASN A 33 8.03 14.47 -2.01
C ASN A 33 7.53 13.50 -3.10
N PHE A 34 6.72 13.97 -4.06
CA PHE A 34 6.16 13.12 -5.12
C PHE A 34 7.23 12.37 -5.94
N GLN A 35 8.40 12.98 -6.13
CA GLN A 35 9.52 12.39 -6.87
C GLN A 35 10.45 11.53 -5.99
N GLU A 36 10.20 11.49 -4.67
CA GLU A 36 11.07 10.77 -3.75
C GLU A 36 10.73 9.29 -3.69
N LYS A 37 11.78 8.46 -3.58
CA LYS A 37 11.62 7.03 -3.36
C LYS A 37 11.11 6.78 -1.94
N GLN A 38 9.98 6.08 -1.84
CA GLN A 38 9.47 5.53 -0.59
C GLN A 38 9.84 4.04 -0.48
N ILE A 39 10.04 3.55 0.75
CA ILE A 39 10.42 2.15 1.02
C ILE A 39 9.34 1.52 1.89
N LEU A 40 8.75 0.42 1.39
CA LEU A 40 7.83 -0.42 2.14
C LEU A 40 8.59 -1.66 2.61
N THR A 41 8.73 -1.81 3.92
CA THR A 41 9.26 -3.02 4.53
C THR A 41 8.12 -3.99 4.78
N ILE A 42 8.25 -5.19 4.22
CA ILE A 42 7.28 -6.27 4.37
C ILE A 42 7.93 -7.39 5.17
N THR A 43 7.39 -7.67 6.34
CA THR A 43 7.78 -8.82 7.16
C THR A 43 6.69 -9.87 7.07
N ARG A 44 7.08 -11.13 6.84
CA ARG A 44 6.15 -12.25 6.75
C ARG A 44 6.45 -13.29 7.81
N ILE A 45 5.40 -13.88 8.40
CA ILE A 45 5.53 -15.06 9.25
C ILE A 45 6.09 -16.22 8.43
N LYS A 46 7.14 -16.87 8.94
CA LYS A 46 7.76 -18.03 8.29
C LYS A 46 6.72 -19.15 8.11
N ASN A 47 6.67 -19.75 6.91
CA ASN A 47 5.74 -20.83 6.53
C ASN A 47 4.24 -20.46 6.55
N ALA A 48 3.92 -19.16 6.57
CA ALA A 48 2.56 -18.69 6.31
C ALA A 48 2.05 -19.18 4.94
N SER A 49 0.73 -19.14 4.74
CA SER A 49 0.15 -19.30 3.41
C SER A 49 0.60 -18.17 2.47
N LYS A 50 0.56 -18.42 1.16
CA LYS A 50 0.77 -17.39 0.14
C LYS A 50 -0.30 -16.31 0.27
N GLY A 51 0.05 -15.08 -0.08
CA GLY A 51 -0.89 -13.98 -0.04
C GLY A 51 -0.46 -12.84 -0.96
N SER A 52 -1.23 -11.76 -0.92
CA SER A 52 -0.91 -10.55 -1.64
C SER A 52 -1.10 -9.32 -0.76
N ILE A 53 -0.36 -8.28 -1.11
CA ILE A 53 -0.57 -6.93 -0.61
C ILE A 53 -1.18 -6.12 -1.74
N ILE A 54 -2.31 -5.48 -1.47
CA ILE A 54 -3.09 -4.72 -2.45
C ILE A 54 -3.03 -3.24 -2.04
N PRO A 55 -2.41 -2.34 -2.83
CA PRO A 55 -2.35 -0.93 -2.50
C PRO A 55 -3.72 -0.28 -2.69
N ILE A 56 -4.13 0.55 -1.74
CA ILE A 56 -5.31 1.39 -1.83
C ILE A 56 -4.85 2.84 -1.95
N LEU A 57 -5.31 3.50 -3.01
CA LEU A 57 -4.97 4.89 -3.31
C LEU A 57 -6.11 5.81 -2.88
N TYR A 58 -5.77 6.94 -2.29
CA TYR A 58 -6.72 7.98 -1.88
C TYR A 58 -6.22 9.36 -2.32
N GLY A 59 -7.16 10.22 -2.72
CA GLY A 59 -6.88 11.62 -3.07
C GLY A 59 -6.55 11.83 -4.55
N GLU A 60 -6.69 13.08 -5.01
CA GLU A 60 -6.36 13.51 -6.39
C GLU A 60 -6.96 12.63 -7.50
N GLY A 61 -8.17 12.08 -7.30
CA GLY A 61 -8.83 11.17 -8.24
C GLY A 61 -8.22 9.77 -8.31
N CYS A 62 -7.16 9.47 -7.54
CA CYS A 62 -6.56 8.16 -7.48
C CYS A 62 -7.46 7.14 -6.76
N ASP A 63 -8.44 7.59 -5.99
CA ASP A 63 -9.49 6.77 -5.36
C ASP A 63 -10.38 6.05 -6.38
N LEU A 64 -10.40 6.52 -7.63
CA LEU A 64 -11.11 5.88 -8.74
C LEU A 64 -10.31 4.73 -9.37
N ILE A 65 -9.03 4.55 -9.01
CA ILE A 65 -8.17 3.50 -9.52
C ILE A 65 -8.46 2.21 -8.74
N PRO A 66 -8.93 1.13 -9.40
CA PRO A 66 -9.22 -0.12 -8.71
C PRO A 66 -7.95 -0.72 -8.07
N PRO A 67 -7.93 -0.99 -6.75
CA PRO A 67 -6.78 -1.56 -6.04
C PRO A 67 -6.24 -2.86 -6.65
N GLU A 68 -7.15 -3.68 -7.17
CA GLU A 68 -6.87 -4.99 -7.78
C GLU A 68 -5.98 -4.94 -9.03
N ARG A 69 -5.70 -3.75 -9.57
CA ARG A 69 -4.81 -3.58 -10.73
C ARG A 69 -3.33 -3.72 -10.38
N PHE A 70 -2.95 -3.57 -9.10
CA PHE A 70 -1.55 -3.50 -8.69
C PHE A 70 -1.20 -4.40 -7.49
N PRO A 71 -1.59 -5.69 -7.47
CA PRO A 71 -1.26 -6.57 -6.37
C PRO A 71 0.25 -6.90 -6.34
N ILE A 72 0.81 -6.94 -5.13
CA ILE A 72 2.13 -7.52 -4.86
C ILE A 72 1.92 -8.92 -4.31
N TYR A 73 2.25 -9.93 -5.11
CA TYR A 73 2.16 -11.33 -4.69
C TYR A 73 3.37 -11.74 -3.87
N ILE A 74 3.13 -12.45 -2.76
CA ILE A 74 4.18 -12.93 -1.86
C ILE A 74 4.01 -14.45 -1.67
N ASP A 75 5.01 -15.19 -2.12
CA ASP A 75 5.12 -16.64 -2.00
C ASP A 75 5.66 -17.10 -0.63
#